data_AF-A0A6B0DF47-F1
#
_entry.id   AF-A0A6B0DF47-F1
#
_cell.length_a   1.000
_cell.length_b   1.000
_cell.length_c   1.000
_cell.angle_alpha   90.00
_cell.angle_beta   90.00
_cell.angle_gamma   90.00
#
_symmetry.space_group_name_H-M   'P 1'
#
loop_
_entity.id
_entity.type
_entity.pdbx_description
1 polymer ?
#
loop_
_entity_poly.entity_id
_entity_poly.type
_entity_poly.pdbx_seq_one_letter_code
_entity_poly.pdbx_strand_id
1 'polypeptide(L)'
;MNKKLDEDQIIKCPECGSTHFIIDYERGEMICQNCGFVIEDSFIDQGPEWRAFDSEQEERRARTGAPMTYLSHDKGLATEISWSNKDSYGKRIPHRNRAQIYRVRKWHQRIRVSNSAERNLSIALQELNAISSKMGIPKDIRETAAVIYRKAVEKNLIRGRSIESIVAASIYAACRQVNMPRTLDEVAKAAEISKKKIGRSYRHLTKELKLNLRPTLPTSYINQFCSRLNLDKTVQDEAEKIIRKAGEMGIISGKGPTGVAAAAIYIASTLKNQVRTQKEIAEVAGVTEVTIRNRYKEISKYLGIELENED
;
A
#
# COMPACT_ATOMS: atom_id res chain seq x y z
N MET A 1 -35.58 -15.03 21.88
CA MET A 1 -34.95 -13.72 22.16
C MET A 1 -33.53 -13.77 21.63
N ASN A 2 -33.32 -13.45 20.35
CA ASN A 2 -31.98 -13.41 19.76
C ASN A 2 -31.34 -12.07 20.11
N LYS A 3 -30.51 -12.06 21.16
CA LYS A 3 -29.57 -10.95 21.40
C LYS A 3 -28.60 -10.94 20.23
N LYS A 4 -28.68 -9.92 19.38
CA LYS A 4 -27.55 -9.51 18.54
C LYS A 4 -26.39 -9.23 19.50
N LEU A 5 -25.35 -10.05 19.45
CA LEU A 5 -24.10 -9.76 20.11
C LEU A 5 -23.49 -8.58 19.36
N ASP A 6 -23.37 -7.42 20.04
CA ASP A 6 -22.65 -6.26 19.53
C ASP A 6 -21.19 -6.68 19.27
N GLU A 7 -20.68 -6.35 18.08
CA GLU A 7 -19.35 -6.78 17.56
C GLU A 7 -18.14 -6.28 18.38
N ASP A 8 -18.35 -5.52 19.47
CA ASP A 8 -17.32 -4.95 20.33
C ASP A 8 -17.38 -5.40 21.80
N GLN A 9 -18.15 -6.46 22.15
CA GLN A 9 -18.11 -7.00 23.51
C GLN A 9 -16.82 -7.79 23.75
N ILE A 10 -15.89 -7.18 24.50
CA ILE A 10 -14.70 -7.85 25.01
C ILE A 10 -15.16 -9.05 25.85
N ILE A 11 -15.00 -10.26 25.31
CA ILE A 11 -15.27 -11.51 26.01
C ILE A 11 -14.35 -11.55 27.23
N LYS A 12 -14.93 -11.72 28.42
CA LYS A 12 -14.21 -11.87 29.70
C LYS A 12 -14.58 -13.21 30.30
N CYS A 13 -13.62 -13.88 30.92
CA CYS A 13 -13.90 -15.09 31.68
C CYS A 13 -14.88 -14.78 32.83
N PRO A 14 -16.00 -15.51 32.97
CA PRO A 14 -16.97 -15.28 34.04
C PRO A 14 -16.41 -15.55 35.45
N GLU A 15 -15.41 -16.41 35.57
CA GLU A 15 -14.80 -16.78 36.85
C GLU A 15 -13.69 -15.81 37.29
N CYS A 16 -12.70 -15.55 36.43
CA CYS A 16 -11.52 -14.76 36.81
C CYS A 16 -11.43 -13.38 36.16
N GLY A 17 -12.38 -13.01 35.30
CA GLY A 17 -12.41 -11.73 34.60
C GLY A 17 -11.30 -11.52 33.57
N SER A 18 -10.46 -12.53 33.31
CA SER A 18 -9.36 -12.41 32.36
C SER A 18 -9.83 -12.43 30.90
N THR A 19 -9.03 -11.85 30.01
CA THR A 19 -9.26 -11.78 28.55
C THR A 19 -8.27 -12.67 27.77
N HIS A 20 -7.53 -13.52 28.48
CA HIS A 20 -6.53 -14.41 27.90
C HIS A 20 -7.15 -15.79 27.69
N PHE A 21 -7.47 -16.09 26.43
CA PHE A 21 -8.09 -17.34 26.01
C PHE A 21 -7.17 -18.11 25.08
N ILE A 22 -7.18 -19.43 25.20
CA ILE A 22 -6.54 -20.39 24.31
C ILE A 22 -7.65 -21.18 23.64
N ILE A 23 -7.51 -21.42 22.34
CA ILE A 23 -8.42 -22.29 21.59
C ILE A 23 -7.75 -23.66 21.50
N ASP A 24 -8.38 -24.67 22.07
CA ASP A 24 -8.01 -26.06 21.88
C ASP A 24 -8.74 -26.59 20.63
N TYR A 25 -8.01 -26.68 19.52
CA TYR A 25 -8.54 -27.16 18.24
C TYR A 25 -8.83 -28.67 18.22
N GLU A 26 -8.23 -29.46 19.11
CA GLU A 26 -8.50 -30.90 19.17
C GLU A 26 -9.87 -31.17 19.80
N ARG A 27 -10.25 -30.36 20.80
CA ARG A 27 -11.54 -30.46 21.49
C ARG A 27 -12.61 -29.51 20.97
N GLY A 28 -12.21 -28.46 20.24
CA GLY A 28 -13.13 -27.40 19.82
C GLY A 28 -13.54 -26.50 20.98
N GLU A 29 -12.69 -26.32 21.99
CA GLU A 29 -13.00 -25.58 23.22
C GLU A 29 -12.24 -24.26 23.27
N MET A 30 -12.89 -23.18 23.72
CA MET A 30 -12.24 -21.93 24.09
C MET A 30 -12.03 -21.89 25.61
N ILE A 31 -10.78 -21.96 26.04
CA ILE A 31 -10.40 -22.12 27.44
C ILE A 31 -9.72 -20.85 27.94
N CYS A 32 -10.08 -20.43 29.15
CA CYS A 32 -9.35 -19.38 29.85
C CYS A 32 -7.96 -19.86 30.28
N GLN A 33 -6.90 -19.18 29.84
CA GLN A 33 -5.52 -19.54 30.19
C GLN A 33 -5.23 -19.39 31.70
N ASN A 34 -5.94 -18.50 32.40
CA ASN A 34 -5.65 -18.17 33.79
C ASN A 34 -6.33 -19.10 34.80
N CYS A 35 -7.57 -19.54 34.55
CA CYS A 35 -8.33 -20.39 35.48
C CYS A 35 -8.79 -21.73 34.88
N GLY A 36 -8.55 -21.99 33.60
CA GLY A 36 -8.96 -23.24 32.94
C GLY A 36 -10.47 -23.34 32.65
N PHE A 37 -11.24 -22.27 32.88
CA PHE A 37 -12.68 -22.26 32.60
C PHE A 37 -12.94 -22.34 31.09
N VAL A 38 -13.77 -23.30 30.66
CA VAL A 38 -14.23 -23.44 29.28
C VAL A 38 -15.36 -22.43 29.05
N ILE A 39 -15.10 -21.46 28.19
CA ILE A 39 -16.04 -20.38 27.86
C ILE A 39 -17.03 -20.82 26.81
N GLU A 40 -16.52 -21.56 25.82
CA GLU A 40 -17.29 -22.11 24.72
C GLU A 40 -16.80 -23.53 24.46
N ASP A 41 -17.72 -24.49 24.47
CA ASP A 41 -17.49 -25.93 24.30
C ASP A 41 -17.63 -26.38 22.83
N SER A 42 -18.20 -25.53 21.98
CA SER A 42 -18.39 -25.79 20.55
C SER A 42 -17.89 -24.62 19.70
N PHE A 43 -16.60 -24.32 19.79
CA PHE A 43 -15.97 -23.30 18.96
C PHE A 43 -15.97 -23.73 17.49
N ILE A 44 -16.68 -22.98 16.65
CA ILE A 44 -16.72 -23.23 15.21
C ILE A 44 -15.58 -22.47 14.53
N ASP A 45 -14.65 -23.20 13.93
CA ASP A 45 -13.65 -22.58 13.06
C ASP A 45 -14.31 -22.02 11.80
N GLN A 46 -14.21 -20.70 11.60
CA GLN A 46 -14.70 -20.01 10.40
C GLN A 46 -13.66 -19.99 9.26
N GLY A 47 -12.49 -20.60 9.48
CA GLY A 47 -11.47 -20.78 8.48
C GLY A 47 -11.84 -21.80 7.40
N PRO A 48 -11.03 -21.88 6.33
CA PRO A 48 -11.24 -22.88 5.29
C PRO A 48 -11.00 -24.29 5.87
N GLU A 49 -12.03 -25.15 5.78
CA GLU A 49 -11.95 -26.57 6.16
C GLU A 49 -10.87 -27.35 5.36
N TRP A 50 -10.43 -26.79 4.23
CA TRP A 50 -9.43 -27.38 3.35
C TRP A 50 -8.07 -26.70 3.55
N ARG A 51 -7.00 -27.49 3.50
CA ARG A 51 -5.64 -26.97 3.48
C ARG A 51 -5.16 -26.86 2.03
N ALA A 52 -4.52 -25.76 1.68
CA ALA A 52 -3.81 -25.59 0.42
C ALA A 52 -2.36 -25.18 0.70
N PHE A 53 -1.42 -25.69 -0.09
CA PHE A 53 0.00 -25.34 0.01
C PHE A 53 0.45 -24.42 -1.13
N ASP A 54 -0.35 -24.34 -2.19
CA ASP A 54 -0.16 -23.47 -3.34
C ASP A 54 -1.50 -22.83 -3.71
N SER A 55 -1.44 -21.75 -4.50
CA SER A 55 -2.62 -20.99 -4.92
C SER A 55 -3.53 -21.78 -5.87
N GLU A 56 -3.01 -22.79 -6.57
CA GLU A 56 -3.80 -23.58 -7.52
C GLU A 56 -4.66 -24.63 -6.80
N GLN A 57 -4.12 -25.28 -5.78
CA GLN A 57 -4.86 -26.16 -4.86
C GLN A 57 -5.90 -25.36 -4.09
N GLU A 58 -5.58 -24.14 -3.69
CA GLU A 58 -6.52 -23.21 -3.06
C GLU A 58 -7.74 -22.98 -3.96
N GLU A 59 -7.54 -22.56 -5.21
CA GLU A 59 -8.64 -22.35 -6.16
C GLU A 59 -9.46 -23.62 -6.45
N ARG A 60 -8.81 -24.79 -6.53
CA ARG A 60 -9.50 -26.06 -6.80
C ARG A 60 -10.31 -26.59 -5.62
N ARG A 61 -9.82 -26.39 -4.39
CA ARG A 61 -10.44 -26.91 -3.16
C ARG A 61 -11.45 -25.95 -2.56
N ALA A 62 -11.38 -24.67 -2.90
CA ALA A 62 -12.35 -23.67 -2.50
C ALA A 62 -13.76 -24.10 -2.92
N ARG A 63 -14.62 -24.36 -1.92
CA ARG A 63 -16.06 -24.58 -2.14
C ARG A 63 -16.79 -23.28 -2.45
N THR A 64 -16.23 -22.16 -2.01
CA THR A 64 -16.77 -20.81 -2.17
C THR A 64 -16.07 -20.06 -3.29
N GLY A 65 -16.63 -18.91 -3.68
CA GLY A 65 -15.98 -18.01 -4.63
C GLY A 65 -14.71 -17.35 -4.05
N ALA A 66 -14.09 -16.50 -4.88
CA ALA A 66 -12.91 -15.73 -4.50
C ALA A 66 -13.17 -14.82 -3.28
N PRO A 67 -12.13 -14.53 -2.47
CA PRO A 67 -12.27 -13.62 -1.34
C PRO A 67 -12.61 -12.20 -1.80
N MET A 68 -13.28 -11.46 -0.92
CA MET A 68 -13.64 -10.07 -1.15
C MET A 68 -12.38 -9.21 -1.24
N THR A 69 -12.32 -8.30 -2.22
CA THR A 69 -11.19 -7.37 -2.39
C THR A 69 -11.67 -5.96 -2.65
N TYR A 70 -11.06 -4.98 -1.99
CA TYR A 70 -11.41 -3.57 -2.20
C TYR A 70 -11.02 -3.03 -3.57
N LEU A 71 -10.19 -3.77 -4.32
CA LEU A 71 -9.73 -3.43 -5.68
C LEU A 71 -10.80 -3.60 -6.76
N SER A 72 -11.86 -4.36 -6.49
CA SER A 72 -13.02 -4.50 -7.37
C SER A 72 -14.12 -3.55 -6.91
N HIS A 73 -14.82 -2.85 -7.81
CA HIS A 73 -15.84 -1.84 -7.45
C HIS A 73 -16.95 -2.40 -6.54
N ASP A 74 -17.40 -3.61 -6.83
CA ASP A 74 -18.39 -4.43 -6.11
C ASP A 74 -17.77 -5.32 -5.01
N LYS A 75 -16.49 -5.10 -4.70
CA LYS A 75 -15.68 -5.91 -3.79
C LYS A 75 -15.50 -7.38 -4.20
N GLY A 76 -15.83 -7.75 -5.44
CA GLY A 76 -15.76 -9.14 -5.92
C GLY A 76 -17.07 -9.93 -5.77
N LEU A 77 -18.18 -9.27 -5.44
CA LEU A 77 -19.48 -9.93 -5.28
C LEU A 77 -20.13 -10.35 -6.60
N ALA A 78 -19.90 -9.63 -7.70
CA ALA A 78 -20.51 -9.99 -8.96
C ALA A 78 -19.66 -11.03 -9.70
N THR A 79 -20.36 -11.96 -10.34
CA THR A 79 -19.76 -12.94 -11.25
C THR A 79 -19.38 -12.28 -12.58
N GLU A 80 -18.54 -12.96 -13.36
CA GLU A 80 -18.17 -12.50 -14.70
C GLU A 80 -18.40 -13.62 -15.72
N ILE A 81 -19.15 -13.31 -16.79
CA ILE A 81 -19.39 -14.27 -17.87
C ILE A 81 -18.24 -14.16 -18.86
N SER A 82 -17.34 -15.16 -18.86
CA SER A 82 -16.14 -15.13 -19.70
C SER A 82 -16.46 -14.98 -21.20
N TRP A 83 -15.54 -14.32 -21.92
CA TRP A 83 -15.61 -14.16 -23.37
C TRP A 83 -15.09 -15.38 -24.16
N SER A 84 -14.62 -16.42 -23.48
CA SER A 84 -13.98 -17.59 -24.08
C SER A 84 -14.91 -18.45 -24.96
N ASN A 85 -16.23 -18.17 -24.95
CA ASN A 85 -17.26 -18.96 -25.66
C ASN A 85 -17.17 -20.46 -25.34
N LYS A 86 -16.78 -20.78 -24.11
CA LYS A 86 -16.81 -22.13 -23.55
C LYS A 86 -17.86 -22.20 -22.45
N ASP A 87 -18.50 -23.35 -22.34
CA ASP A 87 -19.40 -23.69 -21.23
C ASP A 87 -18.60 -24.06 -19.97
N SER A 88 -19.27 -24.26 -18.84
CA SER A 88 -18.66 -24.65 -17.55
C SER A 88 -17.80 -25.92 -17.67
N TYR A 89 -18.22 -26.87 -18.52
CA TYR A 89 -17.47 -28.10 -18.83
C TYR A 89 -16.32 -27.89 -19.85
N GLY A 90 -16.00 -26.65 -20.23
CA GLY A 90 -14.95 -26.32 -21.20
C GLY A 90 -15.32 -26.57 -22.68
N LYS A 91 -16.53 -27.07 -22.97
CA LYS A 91 -17.00 -27.31 -24.35
C LYS A 91 -17.30 -26.00 -25.07
N ARG A 92 -16.98 -25.93 -26.37
CA ARG A 92 -17.25 -24.74 -27.19
C ARG A 92 -18.75 -24.54 -27.38
N ILE A 93 -19.22 -23.31 -27.21
CA ILE A 93 -20.61 -22.93 -27.41
C ILE A 93 -20.96 -23.00 -28.91
N PRO A 94 -22.05 -23.71 -29.29
CA PRO A 94 -22.51 -23.81 -30.67
C PRO A 94 -22.77 -22.43 -31.29
N HIS A 95 -22.47 -22.27 -32.58
CA HIS A 95 -22.60 -21.00 -33.30
C HIS A 95 -24.00 -20.36 -33.17
N ARG A 96 -25.06 -21.19 -33.22
CA ARG A 96 -26.46 -20.76 -33.08
C ARG A 96 -26.73 -20.00 -31.77
N ASN A 97 -26.06 -20.37 -30.68
CA ASN A 97 -26.29 -19.80 -29.35
C ASN A 97 -25.38 -18.62 -29.02
N ARG A 98 -24.34 -18.37 -29.84
CA ARG A 98 -23.36 -17.29 -29.58
C ARG A 98 -24.00 -15.91 -29.52
N ALA A 99 -24.96 -15.64 -30.41
CA ALA A 99 -25.68 -14.37 -30.43
C ALA A 99 -26.53 -14.16 -29.17
N GLN A 100 -27.10 -15.23 -28.61
CA GLN A 100 -27.84 -15.18 -27.35
C GLN A 100 -26.90 -14.90 -26.18
N ILE A 101 -25.79 -15.64 -26.08
CA ILE A 101 -24.82 -15.45 -24.98
C ILE A 101 -24.15 -14.08 -25.04
N TYR A 102 -23.85 -13.58 -26.22
CA TYR A 102 -23.36 -12.21 -26.39
C TYR A 102 -24.35 -11.17 -25.82
N ARG A 103 -25.66 -11.34 -26.07
CA ARG A 103 -26.70 -10.48 -25.47
C ARG A 103 -26.71 -10.59 -23.95
N VAL A 104 -26.63 -11.80 -23.40
CA VAL A 104 -26.59 -12.02 -21.94
C VAL A 104 -25.36 -11.33 -21.34
N ARG A 105 -24.16 -11.48 -21.93
CA ARG A 105 -22.95 -10.77 -21.48
C ARG A 105 -23.13 -9.25 -21.48
N LYS A 106 -23.70 -8.72 -22.56
CA LYS A 106 -23.95 -7.28 -22.70
C LYS A 106 -24.92 -6.77 -21.63
N TRP A 107 -25.97 -7.52 -21.32
CA TRP A 107 -26.90 -7.18 -20.24
C TRP A 107 -26.25 -7.28 -18.86
N HIS A 108 -25.50 -8.36 -18.60
CA HIS A 108 -24.77 -8.56 -17.36
C HIS A 108 -23.80 -7.42 -17.06
N GLN A 109 -22.99 -7.02 -18.04
CA GLN A 109 -22.03 -5.91 -17.89
C GLN A 109 -22.72 -4.57 -17.62
N ARG A 110 -23.92 -4.35 -18.18
CA ARG A 110 -24.70 -3.12 -17.93
C ARG A 110 -25.32 -3.09 -16.53
N ILE A 111 -25.81 -4.23 -16.05
CA ILE A 111 -26.42 -4.34 -14.72
C ILE A 111 -25.35 -4.21 -13.63
N ARG A 112 -24.14 -4.74 -13.85
CA ARG A 112 -23.05 -4.71 -12.87
C ARG A 112 -22.68 -3.31 -12.40
N VAL A 113 -22.80 -2.31 -13.29
CA VAL A 113 -22.44 -0.93 -13.00
C VAL A 113 -23.70 -0.06 -13.06
N SER A 114 -24.57 -0.24 -12.06
CA SER A 114 -25.86 0.45 -12.01
C SER A 114 -25.70 1.91 -11.61
N ASN A 115 -24.79 2.20 -10.67
CA ASN A 115 -24.67 3.53 -10.07
C ASN A 115 -23.55 4.36 -10.71
N SER A 116 -23.73 5.68 -10.76
CA SER A 116 -22.70 6.61 -11.22
C SER A 116 -21.42 6.54 -10.38
N ALA A 117 -21.57 6.34 -9.06
CA ALA A 117 -20.46 6.12 -8.12
C ALA A 117 -19.71 4.81 -8.40
N GLU A 118 -20.41 3.73 -8.73
CA GLU A 118 -19.78 2.44 -9.08
C GLU A 118 -19.05 2.51 -10.42
N ARG A 119 -19.60 3.24 -11.39
CA ARG A 119 -18.93 3.51 -12.67
C ARG A 119 -17.62 4.25 -12.45
N ASN A 120 -17.65 5.27 -11.60
CA ASN A 120 -16.46 6.00 -11.21
C ASN A 120 -15.44 5.09 -10.51
N LEU A 121 -15.87 4.29 -9.53
CA LEU A 121 -15.01 3.32 -8.85
C LEU A 121 -14.39 2.31 -9.82
N SER A 122 -15.16 1.79 -10.78
CA SER A 122 -14.65 0.84 -11.77
C SER A 122 -13.49 1.43 -12.59
N ILE A 123 -13.64 2.67 -13.06
CA ILE A 123 -12.59 3.38 -13.83
C ILE A 123 -11.39 3.68 -12.92
N ALA A 124 -11.66 4.22 -11.73
CA ALA A 124 -10.62 4.65 -10.80
C ALA A 124 -9.78 3.50 -10.26
N LEU A 125 -10.39 2.35 -9.95
CA LEU A 125 -9.68 1.18 -9.44
C LEU A 125 -8.88 0.48 -10.55
N GLN A 126 -9.34 0.53 -11.80
CA GLN A 126 -8.55 0.10 -12.95
C GLN A 126 -7.29 0.97 -13.12
N GLU A 127 -7.45 2.29 -13.04
CA GLU A 127 -6.35 3.24 -13.10
C GLU A 127 -5.38 3.07 -11.91
N LEU A 128 -5.92 2.83 -10.71
CA LEU A 128 -5.13 2.55 -9.51
C LEU A 128 -4.24 1.32 -9.74
N ASN A 129 -4.82 0.24 -10.26
CA ASN A 129 -4.07 -0.97 -10.58
C ASN A 129 -3.01 -0.74 -11.66
N ALA A 130 -3.29 0.06 -12.68
CA ALA A 130 -2.32 0.40 -13.73
C ALA A 130 -1.11 1.17 -13.16
N ILE A 131 -1.37 2.27 -12.43
CA ILE A 131 -0.33 3.11 -11.82
C ILE A 131 0.48 2.30 -10.78
N SER A 132 -0.20 1.56 -9.91
CA SER A 132 0.46 0.74 -8.89
C SER A 132 1.32 -0.37 -9.49
N SER A 133 0.91 -0.95 -10.62
CA SER A 133 1.71 -1.96 -11.31
C SER A 133 2.95 -1.36 -11.95
N LYS A 134 2.85 -0.18 -12.59
CA LYS A 134 4.02 0.56 -13.12
C LYS A 134 5.06 0.87 -12.02
N MET A 135 4.62 1.12 -10.79
CA MET A 135 5.50 1.40 -9.64
C MET A 135 5.94 0.18 -8.83
N GLY A 136 5.49 -1.03 -9.18
CA GLY A 136 5.79 -2.26 -8.42
C GLY A 136 5.26 -2.24 -6.99
N ILE A 137 4.10 -1.61 -6.73
CA ILE A 137 3.52 -1.53 -5.39
C ILE A 137 2.85 -2.87 -5.03
N PRO A 138 3.08 -3.45 -3.83
CA PRO A 138 2.43 -4.67 -3.35
C PRO A 138 0.90 -4.56 -3.23
N LYS A 139 0.19 -5.70 -3.30
CA LYS A 139 -1.28 -5.76 -3.27
C LYS A 139 -1.87 -5.08 -2.02
N ASP A 140 -1.30 -5.29 -0.84
CA ASP A 140 -1.80 -4.74 0.43
C ASP A 140 -1.88 -3.21 0.42
N ILE A 141 -0.88 -2.56 -0.20
CA ILE A 141 -0.85 -1.10 -0.33
C ILE A 141 -1.87 -0.63 -1.37
N ARG A 142 -2.09 -1.41 -2.43
CA ARG A 142 -3.14 -1.11 -3.42
C ARG A 142 -4.52 -1.18 -2.78
N GLU A 143 -4.77 -2.18 -1.94
CA GLU A 143 -6.03 -2.31 -1.20
C GLU A 143 -6.23 -1.14 -0.24
N THR A 144 -5.19 -0.75 0.49
CA THR A 144 -5.21 0.45 1.33
C THR A 144 -5.55 1.71 0.51
N ALA A 145 -4.93 1.88 -0.66
CA ALA A 145 -5.23 2.99 -1.56
C ALA A 145 -6.67 2.96 -2.08
N ALA A 146 -7.21 1.77 -2.38
CA ALA A 146 -8.60 1.59 -2.80
C ALA A 146 -9.58 1.96 -1.68
N VAL A 147 -9.27 1.63 -0.42
CA VAL A 147 -10.07 2.04 0.74
C VAL A 147 -10.05 3.56 0.90
N ILE A 148 -8.89 4.21 0.78
CA ILE A 148 -8.78 5.68 0.81
C ILE A 148 -9.64 6.32 -0.30
N TYR A 149 -9.57 5.77 -1.51
CA TYR A 149 -10.35 6.26 -2.64
C TYR A 149 -11.86 6.10 -2.41
N ARG A 150 -12.32 4.95 -1.90
CA ARG A 150 -13.73 4.73 -1.55
C ARG A 150 -14.24 5.73 -0.54
N LYS A 151 -13.49 5.98 0.54
CA LYS A 151 -13.81 7.02 1.52
C LYS A 151 -13.91 8.40 0.89
N ALA A 152 -13.09 8.69 -0.14
CA ALA A 152 -13.16 9.95 -0.88
C ALA A 152 -14.44 10.05 -1.74
N VAL A 153 -14.88 8.95 -2.37
CA VAL A 153 -16.15 8.89 -3.13
C VAL A 153 -17.35 9.07 -2.20
N GLU A 154 -17.37 8.37 -1.06
CA GLU A 154 -18.44 8.46 -0.05
C GLU A 154 -18.62 9.90 0.46
N LYS A 155 -17.51 10.62 0.67
CA LYS A 155 -17.52 12.05 1.06
C LYS A 155 -17.64 13.02 -0.11
N ASN A 156 -17.90 12.55 -1.34
CA ASN A 156 -18.02 13.38 -2.54
C ASN A 156 -16.80 14.27 -2.86
N LEU A 157 -15.59 13.90 -2.40
CA LEU A 157 -14.35 14.67 -2.58
C LEU A 157 -13.78 14.63 -4.01
N ILE A 158 -14.44 13.87 -4.89
CA ILE A 158 -14.08 13.68 -6.29
C ILE A 158 -14.60 14.77 -7.23
N ARG A 159 -15.62 15.54 -6.82
CA ARG A 159 -16.28 16.51 -7.69
C ARG A 159 -15.34 17.68 -8.04
N GLY A 160 -15.25 18.01 -9.33
CA GLY A 160 -14.42 19.12 -9.82
C GLY A 160 -12.92 18.81 -9.96
N ARG A 161 -12.52 17.55 -9.82
CA ARG A 161 -11.12 17.10 -9.96
C ARG A 161 -11.05 15.90 -10.90
N SER A 162 -9.89 15.69 -11.50
CA SER A 162 -9.68 14.51 -12.36
C SER A 162 -9.55 13.26 -11.50
N ILE A 163 -10.09 12.14 -12.00
CA ILE A 163 -10.12 10.85 -11.31
C ILE A 163 -8.69 10.39 -11.06
N GLU A 164 -7.85 10.50 -12.08
CA GLU A 164 -6.45 10.05 -12.09
C GLU A 164 -5.63 10.82 -11.04
N SER A 165 -5.90 12.10 -10.85
CA SER A 165 -5.23 12.93 -9.84
C SER A 165 -5.56 12.50 -8.41
N ILE A 166 -6.80 12.06 -8.16
CA ILE A 166 -7.23 11.56 -6.87
C ILE A 166 -6.72 10.14 -6.63
N VAL A 167 -6.71 9.30 -7.67
CA VAL A 167 -6.11 7.96 -7.62
C VAL A 167 -4.63 8.05 -7.26
N ALA A 168 -3.85 8.86 -8.00
CA ALA A 168 -2.44 9.08 -7.73
C ALA A 168 -2.19 9.61 -6.30
N ALA A 169 -3.03 10.54 -5.84
CA ALA A 169 -2.95 11.06 -4.47
C ALA A 169 -3.32 10.02 -3.40
N SER A 170 -4.26 9.11 -3.69
CA SER A 170 -4.67 8.02 -2.80
C SER A 170 -3.57 6.97 -2.68
N ILE A 171 -2.91 6.63 -3.79
CA ILE A 171 -1.73 5.75 -3.79
C ILE A 171 -0.61 6.37 -2.96
N TYR A 172 -0.31 7.65 -3.19
CA TYR A 172 0.72 8.35 -2.42
C TYR A 172 0.40 8.40 -0.91
N ALA A 173 -0.87 8.61 -0.55
CA ALA A 173 -1.31 8.58 0.85
C ALA A 173 -1.17 7.18 1.47
N ALA A 174 -1.54 6.11 0.74
CA ALA A 174 -1.38 4.73 1.21
C ALA A 174 0.09 4.35 1.42
N CYS A 175 0.96 4.69 0.48
CA CYS A 175 2.40 4.48 0.60
C CYS A 175 2.97 5.15 1.88
N ARG A 176 2.49 6.35 2.22
CA ARG A 176 2.87 7.03 3.47
C ARG A 176 2.30 6.40 4.73
N GLN A 177 1.11 5.79 4.68
CA GLN A 177 0.54 5.08 5.83
C GLN A 177 1.31 3.82 6.17
N VAL A 178 1.73 3.07 5.15
CA VAL A 178 2.44 1.78 5.30
C VAL A 178 3.95 1.98 5.45
N ASN A 179 4.43 3.22 5.63
CA ASN A 179 5.86 3.56 5.74
C ASN A 179 6.72 3.04 4.57
N MET A 180 6.15 2.93 3.37
CA MET A 180 6.88 2.64 2.14
C MET A 180 6.90 3.92 1.30
N PRO A 181 7.75 4.90 1.64
CA PRO A 181 7.68 6.20 1.01
C PRO A 181 8.02 6.08 -0.49
N ARG A 182 7.18 6.72 -1.30
CA ARG A 182 7.47 7.03 -2.70
C ARG A 182 7.61 8.52 -2.82
N THR A 183 8.40 9.00 -3.78
CA THR A 183 8.47 10.45 -4.02
C THR A 183 7.27 10.89 -4.85
N LEU A 184 6.86 12.16 -4.72
CA LEU A 184 5.79 12.70 -5.56
C LEU A 184 6.17 12.68 -7.06
N ASP A 185 7.46 12.74 -7.38
CA ASP A 185 7.95 12.69 -8.75
C ASP A 185 7.84 11.28 -9.35
N GLU A 186 8.06 10.23 -8.56
CA GLU A 186 7.81 8.84 -8.98
C GLU A 186 6.34 8.62 -9.31
N VAL A 187 5.44 9.06 -8.43
CA VAL A 187 3.99 8.92 -8.64
C VAL A 187 3.54 9.75 -9.84
N ALA A 188 4.07 10.96 -10.00
CA ALA A 188 3.80 11.82 -11.15
C ALA A 188 4.24 11.18 -12.47
N LYS A 189 5.43 10.56 -12.50
CA LYS A 189 5.95 9.85 -13.68
C LYS A 189 5.10 8.64 -14.04
N ALA A 190 4.67 7.85 -13.05
CA ALA A 190 3.84 6.67 -13.28
C ALA A 190 2.41 7.00 -13.74
N ALA A 191 1.84 8.08 -13.19
CA ALA A 191 0.49 8.55 -13.49
C ALA A 191 0.41 9.50 -14.70
N GLU A 192 1.54 9.95 -15.25
CA GLU A 192 1.62 10.92 -16.36
C GLU A 192 0.88 12.25 -16.05
N ILE A 193 0.88 12.66 -14.78
CA ILE A 193 0.21 13.87 -14.28
C ILE A 193 1.22 14.79 -13.62
N SER A 194 1.01 16.09 -13.73
CA SER A 194 1.89 17.07 -13.09
C SER A 194 1.90 16.92 -11.55
N LYS A 195 3.11 16.95 -10.98
CA LYS A 195 3.37 16.95 -9.52
C LYS A 195 2.49 17.92 -8.76
N LYS A 196 2.29 19.13 -9.31
CA LYS A 196 1.45 20.19 -8.69
C LYS A 196 -0.01 19.76 -8.55
N LYS A 197 -0.59 19.06 -9.53
CA LYS A 197 -1.98 18.57 -9.45
C LYS A 197 -2.11 17.50 -8.38
N ILE A 198 -1.21 16.52 -8.37
CA ILE A 198 -1.19 15.44 -7.36
C ILE A 198 -1.04 16.03 -5.96
N GLY A 199 -0.10 16.95 -5.75
CA GLY A 199 0.12 17.59 -4.45
C GLY A 199 -1.09 18.42 -3.94
N ARG A 200 -1.88 19.02 -4.85
CA ARG A 200 -3.14 19.70 -4.50
C ARG A 200 -4.25 18.71 -4.12
N SER A 201 -4.35 17.60 -4.84
CA SER A 201 -5.30 16.52 -4.53
C SER A 201 -4.97 15.81 -3.23
N TYR A 202 -3.69 15.51 -3.00
CA TYR A 202 -3.20 14.92 -1.77
C TYR A 202 -3.54 15.77 -0.55
N ARG A 203 -3.18 17.06 -0.54
CA ARG A 203 -3.47 17.95 0.59
C ARG A 203 -4.97 18.04 0.91
N HIS A 204 -5.80 18.02 -0.12
CA HIS A 204 -7.24 18.03 0.06
C HIS A 204 -7.74 16.71 0.67
N LEU A 205 -7.35 15.57 0.09
CA LEU A 205 -7.71 14.25 0.63
C LEU A 205 -7.28 14.10 2.08
N THR A 206 -6.03 14.43 2.42
CA THR A 206 -5.53 14.28 3.79
C THR A 206 -6.28 15.15 4.79
N LYS A 207 -6.68 16.36 4.40
CA LYS A 207 -7.43 17.29 5.25
C LYS A 207 -8.86 16.78 5.48
N GLU A 208 -9.57 16.43 4.42
CA GLU A 208 -10.99 16.05 4.49
C GLU A 208 -11.21 14.64 5.06
N LEU A 209 -10.28 13.71 4.80
CA LEU A 209 -10.29 12.37 5.36
C LEU A 209 -9.65 12.30 6.75
N LYS A 210 -9.06 13.40 7.25
CA LYS A 210 -8.34 13.46 8.53
C LYS A 210 -7.34 12.31 8.68
N LEU A 211 -6.57 12.05 7.62
CA LEU A 211 -5.58 10.98 7.63
C LEU A 211 -4.44 11.38 8.56
N ASN A 212 -4.22 10.62 9.62
CA ASN A 212 -3.11 10.80 10.55
C ASN A 212 -1.79 10.34 9.93
N LEU A 213 -1.25 11.13 9.01
CA LEU A 213 0.01 10.84 8.32
C LEU A 213 1.18 11.46 9.08
N ARG A 214 2.09 10.61 9.55
CA ARG A 214 3.34 11.06 10.16
C ARG A 214 4.26 11.70 9.10
N PRO A 215 5.08 12.70 9.46
CA PRO A 215 6.14 13.19 8.59
C PRO A 215 7.03 12.05 8.10
N THR A 216 7.44 12.10 6.84
CA THR A 216 8.38 11.10 6.30
C THR A 216 9.77 11.33 6.86
N LEU A 217 10.40 10.27 7.36
CA LEU A 217 11.76 10.31 7.86
C LEU A 217 12.75 10.20 6.69
N PRO A 218 13.91 10.87 6.76
CA PRO A 218 14.97 10.69 5.75
C PRO A 218 15.48 9.25 5.66
N THR A 219 15.52 8.53 6.79
CA THR A 219 15.98 7.13 6.88
C THR A 219 15.17 6.20 5.98
N SER A 220 13.88 6.46 5.82
CA SER A 220 12.99 5.63 5.01
C SER A 220 13.33 5.63 3.51
N TYR A 221 14.14 6.59 3.02
CA TYR A 221 14.57 6.65 1.63
C TYR A 221 15.94 6.00 1.36
N ILE A 222 16.74 5.72 2.40
CA ILE A 222 18.12 5.22 2.24
C ILE A 222 18.13 3.91 1.48
N ASN A 223 17.36 2.92 1.94
CA ASN A 223 17.32 1.58 1.32
C ASN A 223 16.95 1.66 -0.16
N GLN A 224 15.97 2.48 -0.51
CA GLN A 224 15.53 2.65 -1.89
C GLN A 224 16.61 3.30 -2.77
N PHE A 225 17.24 4.38 -2.29
CA PHE A 225 18.25 5.11 -3.05
C PHE A 225 19.54 4.31 -3.19
N CYS A 226 20.02 3.67 -2.13
CA CYS A 226 21.20 2.81 -2.17
C CYS A 226 21.00 1.60 -3.09
N SER A 227 19.79 0.99 -3.09
CA SER A 227 19.49 -0.12 -4.01
C SER A 227 19.53 0.33 -5.47
N ARG A 228 19.02 1.52 -5.80
CA ARG A 228 19.08 2.07 -7.18
C ARG A 228 20.48 2.47 -7.61
N LEU A 229 21.32 2.89 -6.68
CA LEU A 229 22.71 3.26 -6.92
C LEU A 229 23.66 2.05 -6.87
N ASN A 230 23.16 0.83 -6.67
CA ASN A 230 23.95 -0.38 -6.45
C ASN A 230 25.06 -0.16 -5.42
N LEU A 231 24.68 0.32 -4.24
CA LEU A 231 25.57 0.55 -3.10
C LEU A 231 25.41 -0.56 -2.06
N ASP A 232 26.53 -0.93 -1.45
CA ASP A 232 26.55 -2.01 -0.46
C ASP A 232 25.85 -1.62 0.84
N LYS A 233 25.48 -2.64 1.62
CA LYS A 233 24.87 -2.47 2.94
C LYS A 233 25.75 -1.66 3.90
N THR A 234 27.07 -1.74 3.76
CA THR A 234 28.02 -0.94 4.55
C THR A 234 27.82 0.57 4.38
N VAL A 235 27.43 1.01 3.19
CA VAL A 235 27.09 2.42 2.89
C VAL A 235 25.73 2.78 3.46
N GLN A 236 24.76 1.87 3.38
CA GLN A 236 23.42 2.06 3.94
C GLN A 236 23.48 2.28 5.46
N ASP A 237 24.17 1.40 6.17
CA ASP A 237 24.33 1.46 7.63
C ASP A 237 25.05 2.76 8.05
N GLU A 238 26.04 3.19 7.28
CA GLU A 238 26.76 4.43 7.57
C GLU A 238 25.92 5.69 7.28
N ALA A 239 25.14 5.68 6.20
CA ALA A 239 24.19 6.76 5.90
C ALA A 239 23.12 6.88 7.01
N GLU A 240 22.61 5.77 7.54
CA GLU A 240 21.67 5.77 8.66
C GLU A 240 22.29 6.38 9.93
N LYS A 241 23.54 6.03 10.26
CA LYS A 241 24.26 6.64 11.39
C LYS A 241 24.44 8.14 11.22
N ILE A 242 24.81 8.60 10.02
CA ILE A 242 24.97 10.03 9.72
C ILE A 242 23.65 10.77 9.93
N ILE A 243 22.54 10.23 9.42
CA ILE A 243 21.21 10.84 9.61
C ILE A 243 20.82 10.86 11.09
N ARG A 244 21.09 9.79 11.84
CA ARG A 244 20.78 9.75 13.28
C ARG A 244 21.54 10.83 14.05
N LYS A 245 22.86 10.92 13.87
CA LYS A 245 23.71 11.94 14.51
C LYS A 245 23.27 13.37 14.11
N ALA A 246 23.00 13.59 12.83
CA ALA A 246 22.54 14.90 12.36
C ALA A 246 21.13 15.26 12.87
N GLY A 247 20.30 14.26 13.18
CA GLY A 247 19.00 14.43 13.83
C GLY A 247 19.13 14.83 15.30
N GLU A 248 20.02 14.18 16.05
CA GLU A 248 20.33 14.50 17.46
C GLU A 248 20.85 15.93 17.62
N MET A 249 21.66 16.40 16.65
CA MET A 249 22.18 17.76 16.61
C MET A 249 21.19 18.81 16.07
N GLY A 250 19.97 18.41 15.67
CA GLY A 250 18.93 19.32 15.17
C GLY A 250 19.16 19.90 13.77
N ILE A 251 20.19 19.44 13.04
CA ILE A 251 20.60 20.00 11.73
C ILE A 251 19.56 19.70 10.63
N ILE A 252 18.80 18.63 10.79
CA ILE A 252 17.83 18.11 9.81
C ILE A 252 16.50 18.89 9.84
N SER A 253 16.22 19.64 10.91
CA SER A 253 14.92 20.29 11.11
C SER A 253 14.60 21.29 9.99
N GLY A 254 13.36 21.26 9.49
CA GLY A 254 12.88 22.14 8.42
C GLY A 254 13.41 21.83 7.01
N LYS A 255 14.24 20.80 6.84
CA LYS A 255 14.81 20.42 5.54
C LYS A 255 14.03 19.27 4.91
N GLY A 256 13.99 19.24 3.58
CA GLY A 256 13.33 18.18 2.84
C GLY A 256 14.01 16.82 3.07
N PRO A 257 13.26 15.75 3.42
CA PRO A 257 13.84 14.47 3.83
C PRO A 257 14.61 13.77 2.70
N THR A 258 14.19 13.92 1.44
CA THR A 258 14.88 13.34 0.28
C THR A 258 16.26 13.94 0.06
N GLY A 259 16.40 15.26 0.23
CA GLY A 259 17.70 15.95 0.09
C GLY A 259 18.67 15.61 1.22
N VAL A 260 18.16 15.44 2.44
CA VAL A 260 18.97 15.00 3.59
C VAL A 260 19.45 13.55 3.40
N ALA A 261 18.57 12.66 2.94
CA ALA A 261 18.94 11.28 2.63
C ALA A 261 20.00 11.22 1.51
N ALA A 262 19.81 11.98 0.43
CA ALA A 262 20.77 12.06 -0.68
C ALA A 262 22.15 12.56 -0.22
N ALA A 263 22.21 13.60 0.61
CA ALA A 263 23.46 14.12 1.14
C ALA A 263 24.15 13.12 2.08
N ALA A 264 23.40 12.43 2.94
CA ALA A 264 23.94 11.40 3.82
C ALA A 264 24.53 10.21 3.03
N ILE A 265 23.86 9.80 1.94
CA ILE A 265 24.36 8.74 1.05
C ILE A 265 25.65 9.18 0.36
N TYR A 266 25.76 10.43 -0.10
CA TYR A 266 26.98 10.94 -0.71
C TYR A 266 28.18 10.95 0.26
N ILE A 267 27.96 11.34 1.52
CA ILE A 267 28.99 11.29 2.56
C ILE A 267 29.36 9.84 2.90
N ALA A 268 28.36 8.97 3.06
CA ALA A 268 28.60 7.55 3.36
C ALA A 268 29.35 6.83 2.23
N SER A 269 29.01 7.13 0.97
CA SER A 269 29.60 6.50 -0.20
C SER A 269 31.06 6.93 -0.40
N THR A 270 31.38 8.19 -0.12
CA THR A 270 32.75 8.70 -0.11
C THR A 270 33.58 8.08 1.03
N LEU A 271 33.05 8.00 2.25
CA LEU A 271 33.75 7.37 3.39
C LEU A 271 34.04 5.87 3.22
N LYS A 272 33.25 5.16 2.40
CA LYS A 272 33.39 3.73 2.16
C LYS A 272 34.04 3.40 0.81
N ASN A 273 34.64 4.37 0.13
CA ASN A 273 35.29 4.22 -1.17
C ASN A 273 34.37 3.66 -2.28
N GLN A 274 33.06 3.93 -2.20
CA GLN A 274 32.06 3.59 -3.23
C GLN A 274 31.47 4.87 -3.84
N VAL A 275 32.36 5.74 -4.35
CA VAL A 275 31.99 7.08 -4.77
C VAL A 275 30.95 7.05 -5.89
N ARG A 276 29.92 7.88 -5.73
CA ARG A 276 28.90 8.18 -6.75
C ARG A 276 28.88 9.68 -6.99
N THR A 277 28.63 10.08 -8.22
CA THR A 277 28.62 11.51 -8.54
C THR A 277 27.39 12.19 -7.92
N GLN A 278 27.50 13.48 -7.60
CA GLN A 278 26.35 14.25 -7.09
C GLN A 278 25.18 14.24 -8.09
N LYS A 279 25.48 14.19 -9.38
CA LYS A 279 24.50 14.08 -10.48
C LYS A 279 23.72 12.76 -10.43
N GLU A 280 24.40 11.62 -10.28
CA GLU A 280 23.75 10.30 -10.17
C GLU A 280 22.82 10.23 -8.97
N ILE A 281 23.28 10.71 -7.81
CA ILE A 281 22.48 10.72 -6.58
C ILE A 281 21.29 11.68 -6.72
N ALA A 282 21.49 12.84 -7.33
CA ALA A 282 20.43 13.83 -7.60
C ALA A 282 19.31 13.25 -8.47
N GLU A 283 19.66 12.52 -9.53
CA GLU A 283 18.70 11.87 -10.42
C GLU A 283 17.86 10.82 -9.68
N VAL A 284 18.50 9.96 -8.87
CA VAL A 284 17.82 8.91 -8.10
C VAL A 284 16.91 9.49 -7.02
N ALA A 285 17.34 10.54 -6.33
CA ALA A 285 16.60 11.16 -5.25
C ALA A 285 15.54 12.19 -5.72
N GLY A 286 15.57 12.59 -7.00
CA GLY A 286 14.67 13.60 -7.55
C GLY A 286 14.90 15.00 -6.98
N VAL A 287 16.15 15.34 -6.66
CA VAL A 287 16.56 16.65 -6.13
C VAL A 287 17.61 17.28 -7.04
N THR A 288 17.89 18.58 -6.87
CA THR A 288 18.95 19.24 -7.63
C THR A 288 20.33 18.98 -7.01
N GLU A 289 21.38 18.93 -7.82
CA GLU A 289 22.76 18.80 -7.35
C GLU A 289 23.14 19.86 -6.32
N VAL A 290 22.67 21.10 -6.52
CA VAL A 290 22.91 22.22 -5.59
C VAL A 290 22.28 21.95 -4.22
N THR A 291 21.14 21.25 -4.17
CA THR A 291 20.51 20.87 -2.91
C THR A 291 21.37 19.86 -2.16
N ILE A 292 21.92 18.85 -2.86
CA ILE A 292 22.86 17.90 -2.26
C ILE A 292 24.11 18.65 -1.79
N ARG A 293 24.62 19.58 -2.62
CA ARG A 293 25.81 20.38 -2.33
C ARG A 293 25.70 21.16 -1.02
N ASN A 294 24.62 21.92 -0.89
CA ASN A 294 24.39 22.73 0.29
C ASN A 294 24.18 21.85 1.54
N ARG A 295 23.51 20.71 1.40
CA ARG A 295 23.21 19.81 2.51
C ARG A 295 24.43 19.02 2.97
N TYR A 296 25.28 18.55 2.06
CA TYR A 296 26.50 17.85 2.46
C TYR A 296 27.43 18.81 3.20
N LYS A 297 27.63 20.05 2.70
CA LYS A 297 28.52 21.03 3.36
C LYS A 297 28.08 21.35 4.78
N GLU A 298 26.78 21.48 4.99
CA GLU A 298 26.23 21.66 6.33
C GLU A 298 26.51 20.43 7.20
N ILE A 299 26.16 19.22 6.72
CA ILE A 299 26.30 17.98 7.50
C ILE A 299 27.78 17.68 7.80
N SER A 300 28.68 17.86 6.84
CA SER A 300 30.12 17.61 7.02
C SER A 300 30.75 18.57 8.01
N LYS A 301 30.42 19.87 7.93
CA LYS A 301 30.94 20.89 8.84
C LYS A 301 30.58 20.61 10.30
N TYR A 302 29.34 20.19 10.56
CA TYR A 302 28.90 19.90 11.93
C TYR A 302 29.37 18.55 12.46
N LEU A 303 29.55 17.56 11.58
CA LEU A 303 30.05 16.24 11.99
C LEU A 303 31.59 16.15 12.01
N GLY A 304 32.29 17.20 11.57
CA GLY A 304 33.76 17.20 11.49
C GLY A 304 34.29 16.17 10.50
N ILE A 305 33.55 15.88 9.43
CA ILE A 305 33.95 14.91 8.41
C ILE A 305 34.69 15.67 7.32
N GLU A 306 36.01 15.47 7.24
CA GLU A 306 36.83 15.90 6.11
C GLU A 306 36.73 14.85 5.00
N LEU A 307 36.32 15.26 3.80
CA LEU A 307 36.30 14.39 2.63
C LEU A 307 37.48 14.77 1.75
N GLU A 308 38.41 13.84 1.51
CA GLU A 308 39.67 14.06 0.79
C GLU A 308 39.50 14.34 -0.72
N ASN A 309 38.27 14.35 -1.25
CA ASN A 309 37.99 14.56 -2.67
C ASN A 309 37.36 15.94 -2.91
N GLU A 310 38.15 16.99 -2.72
CA GLU A 310 37.89 18.30 -3.31
C GLU A 310 38.77 18.48 -4.55
N ASP A 311 38.29 18.02 -5.70
CA ASP A 311 38.63 18.52 -7.05
C ASP A 311 37.48 18.21 -8.03
#